data_AF-A0A7W1LYY1-F1
#
_entry.id   AF-A0A7W1LYY1-F1
#
_cell.length_a   1.000
_cell.length_b   1.000
_cell.length_c   1.000
_cell.angle_alpha   90.00
_cell.angle_beta   90.00
_cell.angle_gamma   90.00
#
_symmetry.space_group_name_H-M   'P 1'
#
loop_
_entity.id
_entity.type
_entity.pdbx_description
1 polymer ?
#
loop_
_entity_poly.entity_id
_entity_poly.type
_entity_poly.pdbx_seq_one_letter_code
_entity_poly.pdbx_strand_id
1 'polypeptide(L)' 'MDSPQTQPVGNLLRDWRRRRRLSQLDLACDAEISTRHLSFLETGRSSPSREMVLR' A
#
# COMPACT_ATOMS: atom_id res chain seq x y z
N MET A 1 -2.32 -23.82 17.44
CA MET A 1 -1.19 -22.88 17.27
C MET A 1 -1.70 -21.78 16.36
N ASP A 2 -2.00 -20.60 16.92
CA ASP A 2 -2.35 -19.42 16.13
C ASP A 2 -1.08 -18.94 15.41
N SER A 3 -0.99 -19.19 14.11
CA SER A 3 0.01 -18.54 13.27
C SER A 3 -0.38 -17.07 13.13
N PRO A 4 0.54 -16.10 13.32
CA PRO A 4 0.21 -14.70 13.06
C PRO A 4 -0.21 -14.58 11.60
N GLN A 5 -1.48 -14.23 11.38
CA GLN A 5 -2.02 -13.96 10.06
C GLN A 5 -1.35 -12.67 9.57
N THR A 6 -0.19 -12.79 8.90
CA THR A 6 0.49 -11.64 8.30
C THR A 6 -0.41 -11.08 7.20
N GLN A 7 -1.11 -9.99 7.51
CA GLN A 7 -1.97 -9.32 6.56
C GLN A 7 -1.11 -8.83 5.37
N PRO A 8 -1.49 -9.13 4.11
CA PRO A 8 -0.72 -8.69 2.95
C PRO A 8 -0.49 -7.18 2.99
N VAL A 9 0.72 -6.73 2.66
CA VAL A 9 1.10 -5.31 2.71
C VAL A 9 0.14 -4.41 1.92
N GLY A 10 -0.41 -4.90 0.82
CA GLY A 10 -1.44 -4.21 0.04
C GLY A 10 -2.70 -3.87 0.83
N ASN A 11 -3.16 -4.79 1.67
CA ASN A 11 -4.32 -4.56 2.54
C ASN A 11 -4.00 -3.50 3.60
N LEU A 12 -2.81 -3.58 4.20
CA LEU A 12 -2.35 -2.60 5.19
C LEU A 12 -2.26 -1.19 4.60
N LEU A 13 -1.71 -1.05 3.39
CA LEU A 13 -1.64 0.21 2.65
C LEU A 13 -3.03 0.79 2.38
N ARG A 14 -3.94 -0.04 1.85
CA ARG A 14 -5.31 0.36 1.55
C ARG A 14 -6.05 0.85 2.80
N ASP A 15 -5.90 0.13 3.91
CA ASP A 15 -6.57 0.46 5.16
C ASP A 15 -6.00 1.73 5.80
N TRP A 16 -4.68 1.93 5.72
CA TRP A 16 -4.02 3.17 6.14
C TRP A 16 -4.51 4.37 5.31
N ARG A 17 -4.62 4.20 3.99
CA ARG A 17 -5.10 5.24 3.07
C ARG A 17 -6.53 5.65 3.38
N ARG A 18 -7.41 4.66 3.56
CA ARG A 18 -8.83 4.86 3.91
C ARG A 18 -8.98 5.56 5.26
N ARG A 19 -8.19 5.18 6.28
CA ARG A 19 -8.20 5.83 7.60
C ARG A 19 -7.83 7.31 7.53
N ARG A 20 -6.92 7.68 6.63
CA ARG A 20 -6.53 9.08 6.36
C ARG A 20 -7.43 9.80 5.35
N ARG A 21 -8.46 9.13 4.82
CA ARG A 21 -9.38 9.66 3.80
C ARG A 21 -8.67 10.13 2.53
N LEU A 22 -7.55 9.51 2.18
CA LEU A 22 -6.81 9.82 0.96
C LEU A 22 -7.36 9.01 -0.22
N SER A 23 -7.42 9.65 -1.40
CA SER A 23 -7.61 8.92 -2.65
C SER A 23 -6.33 8.16 -3.02
N GLN A 24 -6.42 7.21 -3.98
CA GLN A 24 -5.21 6.58 -4.51
C GLN A 24 -4.30 7.60 -5.20
N LEU A 25 -4.84 8.69 -5.75
CA LEU A 25 -4.03 9.74 -6.35
C LEU A 25 -3.24 10.49 -5.27
N ASP A 26 -3.91 10.91 -4.20
CA ASP A 26 -3.27 11.68 -3.12
C ASP A 26 -2.11 10.90 -2.49
N LEU A 27 -2.35 9.64 -2.11
CA LEU A 27 -1.29 8.81 -1.54
C LEU A 27 -0.17 8.50 -2.55
N ALA A 28 -0.50 8.33 -3.83
CA ALA A 28 0.53 8.08 -4.84
C ALA A 28 1.44 9.31 -5.03
N CYS A 29 0.87 10.52 -4.97
CA CYS A 29 1.63 11.77 -4.96
C CYS A 29 2.55 11.86 -3.73
N ASP A 30 2.02 11.59 -2.54
CA ASP A 30 2.81 11.62 -1.29
C ASP A 30 3.97 10.61 -1.30
N ALA A 31 3.75 9.43 -1.89
CA ALA A 31 4.74 8.36 -1.98
C ALA A 31 5.63 8.43 -3.24
N GLU A 32 5.49 9.47 -4.07
CA GLU A 32 6.22 9.66 -5.33
C GLU A 32 6.17 8.45 -6.28
N ILE A 33 5.00 7.80 -6.36
CA ILE A 33 4.75 6.68 -7.27
C ILE A 33 3.55 6.96 -8.17
N SER A 34 3.37 6.16 -9.22
CA SER A 34 2.15 6.26 -10.03
C SER A 34 0.93 5.69 -9.28
N THR A 35 -0.24 6.29 -9.48
CA THR A 35 -1.53 5.76 -8.97
C THR A 35 -1.78 4.32 -9.43
N ARG A 36 -1.35 3.98 -10.65
CA ARG A 36 -1.42 2.61 -11.18
C ARG A 36 -0.59 1.64 -10.34
N HIS A 37 0.65 2.02 -10.02
CA HIS A 37 1.51 1.19 -9.19
C HIS A 37 0.93 1.02 -7.79
N LEU A 38 0.45 2.10 -7.16
CA LEU A 38 -0.25 2.01 -5.87
C LEU A 38 -1.45 1.05 -5.92
N SER A 39 -2.27 1.12 -6.98
CA SER A 39 -3.40 0.20 -7.17
C SER A 39 -2.96 -1.27 -7.26
N PHE A 40 -1.83 -1.55 -7.93
CA PHE A 40 -1.28 -2.91 -7.98
C PHE A 40 -0.76 -3.38 -6.63
N LEU A 41 -0.14 -2.50 -5.83
CA LEU A 41 0.27 -2.82 -4.46
C LEU A 41 -0.95 -3.15 -3.59
N GLU A 42 -1.99 -2.32 -3.62
CA GLU A 42 -3.21 -2.52 -2.83
C GLU A 42 -3.99 -3.79 -3.22
N THR A 43 -3.83 -4.27 -4.44
CA THR A 43 -4.47 -5.49 -4.96
C THR A 43 -3.56 -6.71 -4.97
N GLY A 44 -2.31 -6.58 -4.49
CA GLY A 44 -1.34 -7.68 -4.45
C GLY A 44 -0.78 -8.10 -5.81
N ARG A 45 -0.99 -7.30 -6.86
CA ARG A 45 -0.43 -7.52 -8.21
C ARG A 45 1.03 -7.09 -8.33
N SER A 46 1.54 -6.36 -7.35
CA SER A 46 2.94 -5.96 -7.25
C SER A 46 3.37 -5.97 -5.79
N SER A 47 4.66 -6.17 -5.56
CA SER A 47 5.29 -6.04 -4.24
C SER A 47 5.97 -4.67 -4.12
N PRO A 48 5.89 -4.01 -2.96
CA PRO A 48 6.59 -2.75 -2.76
C PRO A 48 8.10 -3.00 -2.73
N SER A 49 8.88 -2.07 -3.29
CA SER A 49 10.34 -2.12 -3.16
C SER A 49 10.75 -1.79 -1.72
N ARG A 50 11.92 -2.26 -1.29
CA ARG A 50 12.46 -1.91 0.04
C ARG A 50 12.58 -0.39 0.21
N GLU A 51 13.02 0.30 -0.82
CA GLU A 51 13.15 1.76 -0.82
C GLU A 51 11.80 2.45 -0.60
N MET A 52 10.75 2.02 -1.30
CA MET A 52 9.41 2.57 -1.12
C MET A 52 8.92 2.44 0.33
N VAL A 53 9.21 1.31 0.99
CA VAL A 53 8.76 1.06 2.37
C VAL A 53 9.53 1.90 3.40
N LEU A 54 10.75 2.34 3.08
CA LEU A 54 11.63 3.05 4.01
C LEU A 54 11.56 4.57 3.90
N ARG A 55 10.80 5.10 2.94
CA ARG A 55 10.48 6.52 2.81
C ARG A 55 9.25 6.85 3.63
#